data_AF-A0A231VKG5-F1
#
_entry.id   AF-A0A231VKG5-F1
#
_cell.length_a   1.000
_cell.length_b   1.000
_cell.length_c   1.000
_cell.angle_alpha   90.00
_cell.angle_beta   90.00
_cell.angle_gamma   90.00
#
_symmetry.space_group_name_H-M   'P 1'
#
loop_
_entity.id
_entity.type
_entity.pdbx_description
1 polymer ?
#
loop_
_entity_poly.entity_id
_entity_poly.type
_entity_poly.pdbx_seq_one_letter_code
_entity_poly.pdbx_strand_id
1 'polypeptide(L)'
;MDKRIIKGYVNFTLKRVIKQKSIYIIFLYMLIFPYLAIKTNVFSREDNFWSGVFYLLGSRYIYGIFFLTTFLLLIYNVCNDSNITPFVHTRLDNKINWLISKYILIFITSIIYLILIIFSVYIGVYLNLGYSPNWSSSAINGDDLYTLFAKNLTPFSSIIIYYIRFHLSLIVLGMLEMALAIGFTSVNYGLSLAISIIIALVSTVVLNLRNIPVINLLDIGNIYIFSFNSNYNLIEFIVANNFHLLIMIVAIHVLLKYNLKEIVLK
;
A
#
# COMPACT_ATOMS: atom_id res chain seq x y z
N MET A 1 -25.93 4.61 13.87
CA MET A 1 -24.86 3.72 13.36
C MET A 1 -24.97 2.40 14.10
N ASP A 2 -25.27 1.31 13.41
CA ASP A 2 -25.46 0.01 14.06
C ASP A 2 -24.16 -0.81 14.03
N LYS A 3 -23.53 -0.97 15.20
CA LYS A 3 -22.27 -1.70 15.36
C LYS A 3 -22.39 -3.19 14.99
N ARG A 4 -23.56 -3.81 15.21
CA ARG A 4 -23.78 -5.24 14.92
C ARG A 4 -23.80 -5.48 13.42
N ILE A 5 -24.50 -4.63 12.68
CA ILE A 5 -24.60 -4.69 11.23
C ILE A 5 -23.21 -4.47 10.59
N ILE A 6 -22.48 -3.45 11.04
CA ILE A 6 -21.10 -3.17 10.57
C ILE A 6 -20.20 -4.39 10.80
N LYS A 7 -20.16 -4.92 12.02
CA LYS A 7 -19.34 -6.09 12.36
C LYS A 7 -19.72 -7.32 11.53
N GLY A 8 -21.02 -7.56 11.34
CA GLY A 8 -21.53 -8.66 10.53
C GLY A 8 -21.06 -8.57 9.07
N TYR A 9 -21.18 -7.38 8.47
CA TYR A 9 -20.74 -7.15 7.10
C TYR A 9 -19.21 -7.29 6.94
N VAL A 10 -18.42 -6.68 7.83
CA VAL A 10 -16.96 -6.80 7.82
C VAL A 10 -16.53 -8.26 7.88
N ASN A 11 -17.09 -9.03 8.82
CA ASN A 11 -16.78 -10.46 8.98
C ASN A 11 -17.18 -11.30 7.76
N PHE A 12 -18.35 -11.02 7.18
CA PHE A 12 -18.81 -11.71 5.98
C PHE A 12 -17.87 -11.45 4.80
N THR A 13 -17.52 -10.19 4.55
CA THR A 13 -16.65 -9.80 3.44
C THR A 13 -15.25 -10.38 3.61
N LEU A 14 -14.66 -10.33 4.80
CA LEU A 14 -13.35 -10.95 5.06
C LEU A 14 -13.37 -12.46 4.81
N LYS A 15 -14.40 -13.18 5.27
CA LYS A 15 -14.56 -14.62 5.00
C LYS A 15 -14.69 -14.92 3.52
N ARG A 16 -15.42 -14.08 2.78
CA ARG A 16 -15.59 -14.22 1.33
C ARG A 16 -14.26 -14.03 0.61
N VAL A 17 -13.55 -12.94 0.94
CA VAL A 17 -12.24 -12.59 0.39
C VAL A 17 -11.27 -13.76 0.60
N ILE A 18 -11.06 -14.21 1.84
CA ILE A 18 -10.11 -15.31 2.15
C ILE A 18 -10.40 -16.61 1.38
N LYS A 19 -11.66 -16.91 1.08
CA LYS A 19 -12.06 -18.13 0.35
C LYS A 19 -11.80 -18.06 -1.16
N GLN A 20 -11.44 -16.90 -1.71
CA GLN A 20 -11.18 -16.76 -3.14
C GLN A 20 -9.84 -17.39 -3.53
N LYS A 21 -9.87 -18.21 -4.59
CA LYS A 21 -8.68 -18.89 -5.11
C LYS A 21 -7.56 -17.92 -5.50
N SER A 22 -7.92 -16.77 -6.08
CA SER A 22 -6.98 -15.71 -6.50
C SER A 22 -6.13 -15.19 -5.35
N ILE A 23 -6.67 -15.17 -4.13
CA ILE A 23 -5.95 -14.65 -2.96
C ILE A 23 -4.79 -15.56 -2.59
N TYR A 24 -4.96 -16.88 -2.63
CA TYR A 24 -3.86 -17.82 -2.38
C TYR A 24 -2.72 -17.65 -3.39
N ILE A 25 -3.04 -17.36 -4.65
CA ILE A 25 -2.04 -17.08 -5.70
C ILE A 25 -1.28 -15.78 -5.36
N ILE A 26 -2.00 -14.71 -4.97
CA ILE A 26 -1.37 -13.45 -4.54
C ILE A 26 -0.44 -13.69 -3.35
N PHE A 27 -0.89 -14.42 -2.32
CA PHE A 27 -0.06 -14.75 -1.15
C PHE A 27 1.20 -15.52 -1.53
N LEU A 28 1.06 -16.55 -2.37
CA LEU A 28 2.21 -17.34 -2.83
C LEU A 28 3.19 -16.46 -3.62
N TYR A 29 2.68 -15.62 -4.51
CA TYR A 29 3.49 -14.70 -5.32
C TYR A 29 4.24 -13.70 -4.43
N MET A 30 3.56 -13.13 -3.42
CA MET A 30 4.14 -12.25 -2.40
C MET A 30 5.26 -12.90 -1.58
N LEU A 31 5.21 -14.21 -1.34
CA LEU A 31 6.26 -14.92 -0.62
C LEU A 31 7.46 -15.24 -1.51
N ILE A 32 7.22 -15.68 -2.75
CA ILE A 32 8.28 -16.16 -3.65
C ILE A 32 9.08 -15.00 -4.25
N PHE A 33 8.41 -13.93 -4.67
CA PHE A 33 9.06 -12.88 -5.44
C PHE A 33 10.17 -12.14 -4.69
N PRO A 34 10.01 -11.68 -3.42
CA PRO A 34 11.10 -11.03 -2.68
C PRO A 34 12.35 -11.90 -2.58
N TYR A 35 12.18 -13.21 -2.38
CA TYR A 35 13.29 -14.17 -2.36
C TYR A 35 14.01 -14.23 -3.72
N LEU A 36 13.27 -14.35 -4.83
CA LEU A 36 13.85 -14.37 -6.17
C LEU A 36 14.54 -13.05 -6.53
N ALA A 37 13.93 -11.92 -6.17
CA ALA A 37 14.44 -10.58 -6.44
C ALA A 37 15.76 -10.32 -5.71
N ILE A 38 15.91 -10.81 -4.46
CA ILE A 38 17.18 -10.74 -3.74
C ILE A 38 18.23 -11.67 -4.35
N LYS A 39 17.85 -12.91 -4.68
CA LYS A 39 18.78 -13.91 -5.22
C LYS A 39 19.34 -13.56 -6.60
N THR A 40 18.59 -12.79 -7.39
CA THR A 40 19.00 -12.36 -8.74
C THR A 40 19.75 -11.03 -8.76
N ASN A 41 19.71 -10.28 -7.66
CA ASN A 41 20.47 -9.05 -7.54
C ASN A 41 21.91 -9.33 -7.10
N VAL A 42 22.85 -8.50 -7.55
CA VAL A 42 24.27 -8.61 -7.16
C VAL A 42 24.50 -7.69 -5.98
N PHE A 43 24.61 -8.27 -4.80
CA PHE A 43 24.99 -7.56 -3.58
C PHE A 43 26.51 -7.62 -3.38
N SER A 44 27.07 -6.53 -2.86
CA SER A 44 28.44 -6.51 -2.38
C SER A 44 28.60 -7.40 -1.15
N ARG A 45 29.84 -7.80 -0.84
CA ARG A 45 30.12 -8.58 0.40
C ARG A 45 29.85 -7.78 1.67
N GLU A 46 29.79 -6.48 1.56
CA GLU A 46 29.58 -5.55 2.66
C GLU A 46 28.10 -5.32 2.96
N ASP A 47 27.22 -5.61 2.00
CA ASP A 47 25.77 -5.49 2.16
C ASP A 47 25.23 -6.46 3.19
N ASN A 48 24.19 -6.02 3.89
CA ASN A 48 23.54 -6.82 4.92
C ASN A 48 22.01 -6.78 4.76
N PHE A 49 21.32 -7.34 5.76
CA PHE A 49 19.86 -7.35 5.81
C PHE A 49 19.20 -6.02 5.45
N TRP A 50 19.69 -4.88 5.95
CA TRP A 50 19.05 -3.60 5.70
C TRP A 50 19.23 -3.13 4.26
N SER A 51 20.38 -3.39 3.63
CA SER A 51 20.61 -3.13 2.21
C SER A 51 19.57 -3.87 1.35
N GLY A 52 19.34 -5.16 1.63
CA GLY A 52 18.34 -5.96 0.92
C GLY A 52 16.91 -5.48 1.16
N VAL A 53 16.56 -5.13 2.40
CA VAL A 53 15.23 -4.61 2.75
C VAL A 53 14.97 -3.31 2.00
N PHE A 54 15.88 -2.33 2.07
CA PHE A 54 15.70 -1.04 1.42
C PHE A 54 15.88 -1.09 -0.11
N TYR A 55 16.59 -2.08 -0.65
CA TYR A 55 16.56 -2.39 -2.09
C TYR A 55 15.14 -2.79 -2.54
N LEU A 56 14.51 -3.76 -1.87
CA LEU A 56 13.16 -4.22 -2.24
C LEU A 56 12.10 -3.14 -2.05
N LEU A 57 12.19 -2.40 -0.95
CA LEU A 57 11.21 -1.37 -0.58
C LEU A 57 11.45 -0.03 -1.30
N GLY A 58 12.71 0.27 -1.64
CA GLY A 58 13.13 1.51 -2.29
C GLY A 58 13.12 1.45 -3.82
N SER A 59 13.24 0.26 -4.41
CA SER A 59 13.12 0.09 -5.86
C SER A 59 11.70 0.42 -6.32
N ARG A 60 11.55 1.54 -7.03
CA ARG A 60 10.28 1.97 -7.63
C ARG A 60 9.66 0.90 -8.52
N TYR A 61 10.48 0.10 -9.21
CA TYR A 61 10.00 -1.00 -10.05
C TYR A 61 9.38 -2.10 -9.20
N ILE A 62 10.07 -2.56 -8.16
CA ILE A 62 9.56 -3.61 -7.28
C ILE A 62 8.32 -3.11 -6.53
N TYR A 63 8.42 -1.91 -5.96
CA TYR A 63 7.30 -1.33 -5.24
C TYR A 63 6.07 -1.07 -6.14
N GLY A 64 6.24 -0.34 -7.24
CA GLY A 64 5.13 0.10 -8.10
C GLY A 64 4.55 -1.00 -8.99
N ILE A 65 5.39 -1.88 -9.53
CA ILE A 65 4.92 -2.96 -10.43
C ILE A 65 4.44 -4.16 -9.62
N PHE A 66 5.06 -4.48 -8.48
CA PHE A 66 4.75 -5.71 -7.75
C PHE A 66 3.91 -5.46 -6.50
N PHE A 67 4.39 -4.66 -5.53
CA PHE A 67 3.62 -4.45 -4.29
C PHE A 67 2.30 -3.71 -4.57
N LEU A 68 2.34 -2.68 -5.42
CA LEU A 68 1.13 -1.91 -5.67
C LEU A 68 0.06 -2.69 -6.44
N THR A 69 0.45 -3.41 -7.49
CA THR A 69 -0.50 -4.18 -8.31
C THR A 69 -1.11 -5.34 -7.52
N THR A 70 -0.32 -6.04 -6.70
CA THR A 70 -0.83 -7.12 -5.84
C THR A 70 -1.78 -6.58 -4.77
N PHE A 71 -1.53 -5.40 -4.22
CA PHE A 71 -2.50 -4.72 -3.36
C PHE A 71 -3.80 -4.35 -4.09
N LEU A 72 -3.70 -3.80 -5.30
CA LEU A 72 -4.88 -3.45 -6.11
C LEU A 72 -5.74 -4.69 -6.42
N LEU A 73 -5.12 -5.82 -6.74
CA LEU A 73 -5.82 -7.10 -6.93
C LEU A 73 -6.50 -7.60 -5.64
N LEU A 74 -5.86 -7.40 -4.49
CA LEU A 74 -6.43 -7.76 -3.19
C LEU A 74 -7.63 -6.87 -2.84
N ILE A 75 -7.46 -5.54 -2.95
CA ILE A 75 -8.48 -4.56 -2.57
C ILE A 75 -9.66 -4.53 -3.54
N TYR A 76 -9.47 -4.95 -4.80
CA TYR A 76 -10.55 -5.17 -5.75
C TYR A 76 -11.65 -6.07 -5.16
N ASN A 77 -11.27 -7.17 -4.51
CA ASN A 77 -12.23 -8.13 -3.93
C ASN A 77 -12.93 -7.60 -2.67
N VAL A 78 -12.32 -6.62 -2.02
CA VAL A 78 -12.87 -5.90 -0.87
C VAL A 78 -13.85 -4.83 -1.33
N CYS A 79 -13.52 -4.08 -2.38
CA CYS A 79 -14.35 -2.99 -2.91
C CYS A 79 -15.52 -3.49 -3.77
N ASN A 80 -15.32 -4.57 -4.54
CA ASN A 80 -16.37 -5.09 -5.42
C ASN A 80 -17.49 -5.80 -4.64
N ASP A 81 -18.67 -5.17 -4.64
CA ASP A 81 -19.90 -5.74 -4.08
C ASP A 81 -20.83 -6.33 -5.14
N SER A 82 -20.47 -6.35 -6.43
CA SER A 82 -21.35 -6.67 -7.57
C SER A 82 -22.31 -7.85 -7.39
N ASN A 83 -21.88 -8.91 -6.69
CA ASN A 83 -22.65 -10.14 -6.51
C ASN A 83 -23.55 -10.12 -5.27
N ILE A 84 -23.42 -9.12 -4.40
CA ILE A 84 -24.11 -9.00 -3.11
C ILE A 84 -24.80 -7.64 -2.91
N THR A 85 -24.60 -6.68 -3.81
CA THR A 85 -25.16 -5.31 -3.76
C THR A 85 -26.65 -5.28 -3.36
N PRO A 86 -27.53 -6.13 -3.91
CA PRO A 86 -28.95 -6.16 -3.52
C PRO A 86 -29.18 -6.59 -2.05
N PHE A 87 -28.36 -7.48 -1.51
CA PHE A 87 -28.43 -7.98 -0.13
C PHE A 87 -27.74 -7.06 0.89
N VAL A 88 -26.76 -6.28 0.42
CA VAL A 88 -25.98 -5.33 1.22
C VAL A 88 -26.78 -4.04 1.42
N HIS A 89 -27.44 -3.53 0.38
CA HIS A 89 -28.32 -2.36 0.50
C HIS A 89 -29.59 -2.63 1.33
N THR A 90 -30.12 -3.85 1.29
CA THR A 90 -31.32 -4.26 2.06
C THR A 90 -31.03 -4.59 3.52
N ARG A 91 -29.77 -4.89 3.90
CA ARG A 91 -29.39 -5.22 5.30
C ARG A 91 -28.63 -4.14 6.04
N LEU A 92 -28.00 -3.19 5.36
CA LEU A 92 -27.24 -2.14 6.04
C LEU A 92 -28.09 -0.98 6.55
N ASP A 93 -29.37 -0.91 6.16
CA ASP A 93 -30.40 0.09 6.45
C ASP A 93 -30.01 1.57 6.20
N ASN A 94 -28.71 1.85 6.04
CA ASN A 94 -28.12 3.18 5.99
C ASN A 94 -26.79 3.14 5.22
N LYS A 95 -26.68 3.95 4.17
CA LYS A 95 -25.48 4.12 3.31
C LYS A 95 -24.22 4.49 4.10
N ILE A 96 -24.39 5.19 5.23
CA ILE A 96 -23.29 5.58 6.11
C ILE A 96 -22.68 4.35 6.78
N ASN A 97 -23.50 3.38 7.21
CA ASN A 97 -23.00 2.13 7.79
C ASN A 97 -22.18 1.33 6.77
N TRP A 98 -22.61 1.32 5.49
CA TRP A 98 -21.86 0.67 4.40
C TRP A 98 -20.50 1.34 4.19
N LEU A 99 -20.50 2.67 4.03
CA LEU A 99 -19.29 3.46 3.82
C LEU A 99 -18.27 3.26 4.96
N ILE A 100 -18.73 3.32 6.21
CA ILE A 100 -17.89 3.07 7.39
C ILE A 100 -17.34 1.65 7.39
N SER A 101 -18.17 0.66 7.04
CA SER A 101 -17.72 -0.74 6.97
C SER A 101 -16.65 -0.94 5.90
N LYS A 102 -16.76 -0.26 4.75
CA LYS A 102 -15.73 -0.27 3.70
C LYS A 102 -14.43 0.36 4.16
N TYR A 103 -14.46 1.48 4.87
CA TYR A 103 -13.22 2.05 5.44
C TYR A 103 -12.55 1.11 6.44
N ILE A 104 -13.34 0.46 7.31
CA ILE A 104 -12.80 -0.54 8.25
C ILE A 104 -12.16 -1.70 7.47
N LEU A 105 -12.80 -2.18 6.40
CA LEU A 105 -12.24 -3.23 5.56
C LEU A 105 -10.95 -2.80 4.87
N ILE A 106 -10.91 -1.63 4.23
CA ILE A 106 -9.70 -1.10 3.59
C ILE A 106 -8.57 -0.99 4.61
N PHE A 107 -8.86 -0.45 5.80
CA PHE A 107 -7.89 -0.34 6.88
C PHE A 107 -7.35 -1.70 7.31
N ILE A 108 -8.22 -2.67 7.64
CA ILE A 108 -7.82 -4.03 8.02
C ILE A 108 -7.01 -4.71 6.91
N THR A 109 -7.47 -4.61 5.66
CA THR A 109 -6.80 -5.21 4.51
C THR A 109 -5.41 -4.61 4.30
N SER A 110 -5.25 -3.29 4.45
CA SER A 110 -3.95 -2.63 4.36
C SER A 110 -2.99 -3.04 5.49
N ILE A 111 -3.49 -3.30 6.71
CA ILE A 111 -2.68 -3.87 7.80
C ILE A 111 -2.24 -5.29 7.46
N ILE A 112 -3.16 -6.16 7.06
CA ILE A 112 -2.84 -7.55 6.70
C ILE A 112 -1.79 -7.58 5.59
N TYR A 113 -1.96 -6.73 4.58
CA TYR A 113 -1.05 -6.64 3.45
C TYR A 113 0.33 -6.10 3.87
N LEU A 114 0.39 -5.08 4.74
CA LEU A 114 1.64 -4.58 5.31
C LEU A 114 2.39 -5.68 6.08
N ILE A 115 1.70 -6.44 6.94
CA ILE A 115 2.30 -7.55 7.70
C ILE A 115 2.86 -8.62 6.74
N LEU A 116 2.12 -8.94 5.67
CA LEU A 116 2.58 -9.88 4.66
C LEU A 116 3.86 -9.39 3.96
N ILE A 117 3.96 -8.11 3.64
CA ILE A 117 5.17 -7.51 3.06
C ILE A 117 6.32 -7.61 4.05
N ILE A 118 6.12 -7.19 5.29
CA ILE A 118 7.15 -7.27 6.33
C ILE A 118 7.68 -8.69 6.40
N PHE A 119 6.79 -9.67 6.54
CA PHE A 119 7.17 -11.07 6.66
C PHE A 119 7.90 -11.60 5.43
N SER A 120 7.36 -11.38 4.23
CA SER A 120 7.93 -11.89 2.97
C SER A 120 9.28 -11.26 2.63
N VAL A 121 9.40 -9.93 2.76
CA VAL A 121 10.64 -9.19 2.54
C VAL A 121 11.68 -9.61 3.56
N TYR A 122 11.32 -9.67 4.85
CA TYR A 122 12.29 -9.98 5.90
C TYR A 122 12.82 -11.40 5.75
N ILE A 123 11.97 -12.39 5.49
CA ILE A 123 12.43 -13.76 5.27
C ILE A 123 13.29 -13.85 4.00
N GLY A 124 12.81 -13.27 2.89
CA GLY A 124 13.55 -13.29 1.62
C GLY A 124 14.95 -12.70 1.75
N VAL A 125 15.08 -11.60 2.51
CA VAL A 125 16.36 -10.94 2.73
C VAL A 125 17.22 -11.67 3.77
N TYR A 126 16.63 -12.07 4.90
CA TYR A 126 17.33 -12.75 5.99
C TYR A 126 18.04 -14.01 5.52
N LEU A 127 17.37 -14.82 4.69
CA LEU A 127 17.93 -16.06 4.14
C LEU A 127 19.13 -15.85 3.20
N ASN A 128 19.34 -14.64 2.68
CA ASN A 128 20.39 -14.36 1.68
C ASN A 128 21.51 -13.46 2.23
N LEU A 129 21.20 -12.45 3.04
CA LEU A 129 22.16 -11.41 3.45
C LEU A 129 22.50 -11.43 4.95
N GLY A 130 21.76 -12.18 5.77
CA GLY A 130 21.99 -12.26 7.21
C GLY A 130 21.66 -10.97 7.98
N TYR A 131 21.16 -11.11 9.21
CA TYR A 131 20.73 -9.98 10.02
C TYR A 131 21.90 -9.25 10.70
N SER A 132 21.82 -7.92 10.73
CA SER A 132 22.66 -7.04 11.55
C SER A 132 21.79 -5.93 12.15
N PRO A 133 22.02 -5.50 13.41
CA PRO A 133 21.31 -4.36 13.98
C PRO A 133 21.76 -3.01 13.38
N ASN A 134 22.92 -2.97 12.72
CA ASN A 134 23.54 -1.76 12.18
C ASN A 134 23.50 -1.74 10.66
N TRP A 135 23.69 -0.55 10.08
CA TRP A 135 23.94 -0.39 8.65
C TRP A 135 25.15 -1.19 8.18
N SER A 136 25.13 -1.61 6.92
CA SER A 136 26.32 -2.11 6.23
C SER A 136 27.35 -1.01 6.07
N SER A 137 28.62 -1.37 5.86
CA SER A 137 29.64 -0.41 5.47
C SER A 137 29.30 0.24 4.12
N SER A 138 28.74 -0.52 3.16
CA SER A 138 28.25 0.03 1.88
C SER A 138 27.23 1.17 2.07
N ALA A 139 26.29 1.02 3.00
CA ALA A 139 25.28 2.04 3.29
C ALA A 139 25.89 3.28 3.94
N ILE A 140 26.82 3.09 4.90
CA ILE A 140 27.50 4.19 5.58
C ILE A 140 28.40 4.97 4.61
N ASN A 141 29.08 4.28 3.71
CA ASN A 141 29.96 4.88 2.71
C ASN A 141 29.17 5.59 1.59
N GLY A 142 27.90 5.21 1.39
CA GLY A 142 27.03 5.77 0.35
C GLY A 142 27.13 5.03 -0.98
N ASP A 143 27.65 3.80 -0.96
CA ASP A 143 27.78 2.92 -2.14
C ASP A 143 26.44 2.25 -2.51
N ASP A 144 25.50 2.20 -1.57
CA ASP A 144 24.12 1.73 -1.78
C ASP A 144 23.15 2.91 -1.95
N LEU A 145 22.66 3.07 -3.19
CA LEU A 145 21.72 4.12 -3.58
C LEU A 145 20.39 4.05 -2.82
N TYR A 146 20.01 2.89 -2.29
CA TYR A 146 18.74 2.71 -1.56
C TYR A 146 18.87 3.03 -0.07
N THR A 147 20.07 3.30 0.42
CA THR A 147 20.33 3.57 1.85
C THR A 147 21.14 4.84 2.08
N LEU A 148 21.17 5.78 1.13
CA LEU A 148 21.89 7.07 1.27
C LEU A 148 21.50 7.90 2.53
N PHE A 149 20.35 7.63 3.15
CA PHE A 149 19.94 8.23 4.42
C PHE A 149 20.60 7.60 5.67
N ALA A 150 21.42 6.56 5.50
CA ALA A 150 22.03 5.78 6.58
C ALA A 150 22.92 6.61 7.52
N LYS A 151 23.47 7.74 7.04
CA LYS A 151 24.26 8.66 7.86
C LYS A 151 23.42 9.43 8.89
N ASN A 152 22.13 9.65 8.61
CA ASN A 152 21.26 10.48 9.42
C ASN A 152 20.24 9.69 10.25
N LEU A 153 19.97 8.45 9.86
CA LEU A 153 18.93 7.62 10.45
C LEU A 153 19.48 6.23 10.76
N THR A 154 19.01 5.64 11.86
CA THR A 154 19.25 4.21 12.15
C THR A 154 18.33 3.33 11.28
N PRO A 155 18.67 2.06 11.04
CA PRO A 155 17.82 1.18 10.24
C PRO A 155 16.37 1.10 10.75
N PHE A 156 16.19 1.03 12.07
CA PHE A 156 14.88 1.01 12.70
C PHE A 156 14.09 2.30 12.50
N SER A 157 14.73 3.47 12.61
CA SER A 157 14.05 4.74 12.35
C SER A 157 13.60 4.84 10.89
N SER A 158 14.47 4.46 9.94
CA SER A 158 14.14 4.46 8.51
C SER A 158 12.98 3.52 8.17
N ILE A 159 12.92 2.34 8.78
CA ILE A 159 11.87 1.37 8.45
C ILE A 159 10.51 1.79 9.05
N ILE A 160 10.51 2.41 10.24
CA ILE A 160 9.31 2.99 10.84
C ILE A 160 8.75 4.09 9.95
N ILE A 161 9.62 5.00 9.49
CA ILE A 161 9.26 6.04 8.53
C ILE A 161 8.60 5.35 7.33
N TYR A 162 9.31 4.44 6.65
CA TYR A 162 8.84 3.70 5.48
C TYR A 162 7.43 3.13 5.66
N TYR A 163 7.21 2.33 6.71
CA TYR A 163 5.95 1.62 6.90
C TYR A 163 4.77 2.52 7.21
N ILE A 164 4.97 3.66 7.88
CA ILE A 164 3.89 4.62 8.11
C ILE A 164 3.41 5.20 6.79
N ARG A 165 4.32 5.69 5.94
CA ARG A 165 3.94 6.22 4.63
C ARG A 165 3.33 5.14 3.75
N PHE A 166 3.94 3.95 3.75
CA PHE A 166 3.43 2.80 3.02
C PHE A 166 1.98 2.50 3.36
N HIS A 167 1.69 2.37 4.65
CA HIS A 167 0.34 2.08 5.13
C HIS A 167 -0.66 3.18 4.76
N LEU A 168 -0.32 4.45 4.96
CA LEU A 168 -1.20 5.57 4.60
C LEU A 168 -1.50 5.60 3.10
N SER A 169 -0.50 5.33 2.27
CA SER A 169 -0.69 5.28 0.83
C SER A 169 -1.58 4.12 0.38
N LEU A 170 -1.47 2.93 1.00
CA LEU A 170 -2.41 1.83 0.76
C LEU A 170 -3.85 2.22 1.08
N ILE A 171 -4.08 2.97 2.16
CA ILE A 171 -5.41 3.45 2.54
C ILE A 171 -5.94 4.41 1.46
N VAL A 172 -5.13 5.39 1.03
CA VAL A 172 -5.50 6.33 -0.05
C VAL A 172 -5.89 5.56 -1.31
N LEU A 173 -5.09 4.58 -1.72
CA LEU A 173 -5.36 3.80 -2.92
C LEU A 173 -6.59 2.92 -2.78
N GLY A 174 -6.79 2.28 -1.63
CA GLY A 174 -8.01 1.50 -1.38
C GLY A 174 -9.27 2.37 -1.41
N MET A 175 -9.18 3.62 -0.94
CA MET A 175 -10.29 4.58 -1.03
C MET A 175 -10.53 5.08 -2.45
N LEU A 176 -9.47 5.26 -3.26
CA LEU A 176 -9.60 5.58 -4.68
C LEU A 176 -10.24 4.43 -5.46
N GLU A 177 -9.79 3.20 -5.23
CA GLU A 177 -10.39 1.99 -5.82
C GLU A 177 -11.88 1.89 -5.44
N MET A 178 -12.23 2.15 -4.19
CA MET A 178 -13.62 2.19 -3.77
C MET A 178 -14.42 3.27 -4.51
N ALA A 179 -13.84 4.46 -4.71
CA ALA A 179 -14.50 5.54 -5.46
C ALA A 179 -14.74 5.15 -6.92
N LEU A 180 -13.76 4.51 -7.56
CA LEU A 180 -13.91 3.95 -8.90
C LEU A 180 -14.96 2.83 -8.91
N ALA A 181 -15.01 1.98 -7.89
CA ALA A 181 -16.00 0.90 -7.77
C ALA A 181 -17.43 1.40 -7.71
N ILE A 182 -17.64 2.58 -7.14
CA ILE A 182 -18.95 3.21 -7.08
C ILE A 182 -19.31 3.85 -8.42
N GLY A 183 -18.32 4.44 -9.11
CA GLY A 183 -18.52 5.11 -10.39
C GLY A 183 -18.76 4.16 -11.57
N PHE A 184 -18.21 2.94 -11.52
CA PHE A 184 -18.35 1.93 -12.58
C PHE A 184 -19.34 0.84 -12.18
N THR A 185 -20.21 0.43 -13.11
CA THR A 185 -21.06 -0.77 -12.94
C THR A 185 -20.21 -2.03 -12.89
N SER A 186 -20.75 -3.12 -12.32
CA SER A 186 -20.03 -4.40 -12.11
C SER A 186 -19.33 -4.97 -13.35
N VAL A 187 -19.92 -4.77 -14.53
CA VAL A 187 -19.38 -5.21 -15.83
C VAL A 187 -18.14 -4.40 -16.24
N ASN A 188 -18.06 -3.13 -15.83
CA ASN A 188 -16.97 -2.22 -16.15
C ASN A 188 -15.94 -2.08 -15.03
N TYR A 189 -16.13 -2.74 -13.89
CA TYR A 189 -15.21 -2.66 -12.75
C TYR A 189 -13.88 -3.40 -12.99
N GLY A 190 -13.89 -4.45 -13.83
CA GLY A 190 -12.64 -5.06 -14.31
C GLY A 190 -11.80 -4.09 -15.14
N LEU A 191 -12.47 -3.22 -15.92
CA LEU A 191 -11.82 -2.14 -16.67
C LEU A 191 -11.27 -1.06 -15.74
N SER A 192 -11.98 -0.68 -14.67
CA SER A 192 -11.46 0.30 -13.71
C SER A 192 -10.23 -0.22 -12.97
N LEU A 193 -10.21 -1.49 -12.56
CA LEU A 193 -9.02 -2.13 -11.99
C LEU A 193 -7.86 -2.12 -12.98
N ALA A 194 -8.12 -2.47 -14.24
CA ALA A 194 -7.10 -2.43 -15.29
C ALA A 194 -6.58 -0.99 -15.51
N ILE A 195 -7.45 0.00 -15.51
CA ILE A 195 -7.09 1.43 -15.59
C ILE A 195 -6.24 1.82 -14.39
N SER A 196 -6.59 1.43 -13.16
CA SER A 196 -5.80 1.73 -11.97
C SER A 196 -4.42 1.09 -12.00
N ILE A 197 -4.33 -0.16 -12.46
CA ILE A 197 -3.04 -0.85 -12.67
C ILE A 197 -2.23 -0.13 -13.75
N ILE A 198 -2.85 0.27 -14.86
CA ILE A 198 -2.17 1.03 -15.93
C ILE A 198 -1.70 2.38 -15.41
N ILE A 199 -2.53 3.11 -14.66
CA ILE A 199 -2.15 4.39 -14.04
C ILE A 199 -1.00 4.18 -13.07
N ALA A 200 -1.04 3.15 -12.22
CA ALA A 200 0.05 2.80 -11.31
C ALA A 200 1.37 2.51 -12.07
N LEU A 201 1.31 1.71 -13.14
CA LEU A 201 2.45 1.36 -13.97
C LEU A 201 3.00 2.57 -14.72
N VAL A 202 2.14 3.34 -15.39
CA VAL A 202 2.52 4.56 -16.12
C VAL A 202 3.08 5.60 -15.16
N SER A 203 2.49 5.77 -13.98
CA SER A 203 3.03 6.65 -12.94
C SER A 203 4.43 6.20 -12.53
N THR A 204 4.64 4.91 -12.29
CA THR A 204 5.97 4.35 -11.95
C THR A 204 7.01 4.60 -13.04
N VAL A 205 6.64 4.45 -14.32
CA VAL A 205 7.54 4.70 -15.47
C VAL A 205 7.80 6.19 -15.68
N VAL A 206 6.77 7.04 -15.61
CA VAL A 206 6.88 8.49 -15.78
C VAL A 206 7.67 9.14 -14.63
N LEU A 207 7.50 8.65 -13.40
CA LEU A 207 8.27 9.07 -12.22
C LEU A 207 9.79 8.84 -12.38
N ASN A 208 10.19 7.84 -13.17
CA ASN A 208 11.59 7.59 -13.49
C ASN A 208 12.11 8.48 -14.62
N LEU A 209 11.23 9.08 -15.43
CA LEU A 209 11.61 9.96 -16.54
C LEU A 209 11.56 11.45 -16.16
N ARG A 210 10.73 11.86 -15.18
CA ARG A 210 10.67 13.24 -14.66
C ARG A 210 10.22 13.28 -13.19
N ASN A 211 10.89 14.11 -12.38
CA ASN A 211 10.46 14.53 -11.04
C ASN A 211 9.20 15.42 -11.12
N ILE A 212 8.03 14.83 -11.40
CA ILE A 212 6.75 15.55 -11.42
C ILE A 212 6.17 15.55 -9.99
N PRO A 213 6.02 16.72 -9.34
CA PRO A 213 5.68 16.82 -7.91
C PRO A 213 4.33 16.19 -7.52
N VAL A 214 3.34 16.25 -8.41
CA VAL A 214 1.98 15.74 -8.14
C VAL A 214 1.95 14.20 -8.13
N ILE A 215 2.84 13.53 -8.87
CA ILE A 215 2.91 12.07 -8.93
C ILE A 215 3.80 11.53 -7.78
N ASN A 216 4.75 12.32 -7.27
CA ASN A 216 5.54 12.02 -6.07
C ASN A 216 4.69 11.91 -4.78
N LEU A 217 3.45 12.41 -4.79
CA LEU A 217 2.50 12.27 -3.66
C LEU A 217 2.10 10.80 -3.44
N LEU A 218 2.14 9.98 -4.48
CA LEU A 218 1.94 8.53 -4.42
C LEU A 218 3.25 7.77 -4.57
N ASP A 219 4.41 8.42 -4.41
CA ASP A 219 5.69 7.71 -4.29
C ASP A 219 5.79 7.19 -2.84
N ILE A 220 5.93 5.88 -2.75
CA ILE A 220 5.83 5.08 -1.53
C ILE A 220 7.17 4.35 -1.31
N GLY A 221 8.12 4.53 -2.25
CA GLY A 221 9.49 4.12 -2.07
C GLY A 221 10.18 4.92 -0.95
N ASN A 222 11.43 4.59 -0.69
CA ASN A 222 12.25 5.21 0.34
C ASN A 222 12.74 6.64 0.00
N ILE A 223 12.31 7.23 -1.12
CA ILE A 223 12.85 8.51 -1.60
C ILE A 223 12.60 9.66 -0.63
N TYR A 224 11.42 9.70 -0.03
CA TYR A 224 11.11 10.71 0.96
C TYR A 224 11.93 10.52 2.25
N ILE A 225 12.54 9.36 2.51
CA ILE A 225 13.44 9.18 3.66
C ILE A 225 14.72 9.98 3.42
N PHE A 226 15.15 10.19 2.16
CA PHE A 226 16.30 11.03 1.83
C PHE A 226 16.08 12.52 2.18
N SER A 227 14.83 12.98 2.29
CA SER A 227 14.57 14.36 2.72
C SER A 227 14.65 14.55 4.24
N PHE A 228 14.89 13.48 5.01
CA PHE A 228 15.10 13.59 6.45
C PHE A 228 16.35 14.41 6.76
N ASN A 229 16.13 15.52 7.44
CA ASN A 229 17.16 16.38 7.99
C ASN A 229 17.18 16.18 9.52
N SER A 230 18.37 15.96 10.09
CA SER A 230 18.59 15.74 11.52
C SER A 230 18.14 16.89 12.42
N ASN A 231 17.85 18.06 11.84
CA ASN A 231 17.27 19.20 12.54
C ASN A 231 15.78 19.02 12.91
N TYR A 232 15.07 18.05 12.33
CA TYR A 232 13.68 17.73 12.68
C TYR A 232 13.62 16.56 13.66
N ASN A 233 12.69 16.62 14.62
CA ASN A 233 12.28 15.42 15.35
C ASN A 233 11.63 14.41 14.39
N LEU A 234 11.90 13.12 14.58
CA LEU A 234 11.34 12.03 13.78
C LEU A 234 9.80 12.11 13.65
N ILE A 235 9.11 12.42 14.76
CA ILE A 235 7.64 12.51 14.77
C ILE A 235 7.16 13.70 13.91
N GLU A 236 7.79 14.87 14.06
CA GLU A 236 7.46 16.05 13.27
C GLU A 236 7.68 15.80 11.78
N PHE A 237 8.79 15.15 11.44
CA PHE A 237 9.09 14.76 10.07
C PHE A 237 8.01 13.82 9.50
N ILE A 238 7.60 12.80 10.26
CA ILE A 238 6.57 11.85 9.84
C ILE A 238 5.24 12.59 9.61
N VAL A 239 4.82 13.45 10.53
CA VAL A 239 3.55 14.18 10.40
C VAL A 239 3.59 15.12 9.19
N ALA A 240 4.63 15.95 9.07
CA ALA A 240 4.76 16.91 7.98
C ALA A 240 4.79 16.23 6.60
N ASN A 241 5.56 15.15 6.46
CA ASN A 241 5.73 14.46 5.18
C ASN A 241 4.58 13.52 4.81
N ASN A 242 3.62 13.28 5.72
CA ASN A 242 2.43 12.46 5.42
C ASN A 242 1.12 13.28 5.47
N PHE A 243 1.18 14.57 5.82
CA PHE A 243 0.00 15.42 5.95
C PHE A 243 -0.85 15.47 4.68
N HIS A 244 -0.22 15.47 3.50
CA HIS A 244 -0.93 15.43 2.22
C HIS A 244 -1.73 14.13 2.03
N LEU A 245 -1.21 12.98 2.44
CA LEU A 245 -1.95 11.71 2.40
C LEU A 245 -3.17 11.75 3.31
N LEU A 246 -3.03 12.34 4.51
CA LEU A 246 -4.16 12.54 5.42
C LEU A 246 -5.23 13.46 4.82
N ILE A 247 -4.83 14.56 4.17
CA ILE A 247 -5.76 15.43 3.44
C ILE A 247 -6.47 14.65 2.33
N MET A 248 -5.75 13.83 1.56
CA MET A 248 -6.35 13.01 0.50
C MET A 248 -7.38 12.03 1.04
N ILE A 249 -7.08 11.36 2.17
CA ILE A 249 -8.04 10.46 2.85
C ILE A 249 -9.33 11.23 3.20
N VAL A 250 -9.20 12.43 3.79
CA VAL A 250 -10.36 13.25 4.15
C VAL A 250 -11.11 13.75 2.90
N ALA A 251 -10.40 14.18 1.87
CA ALA A 251 -10.99 14.67 0.62
C ALA A 251 -11.79 13.56 -0.09
N ILE A 252 -11.21 12.37 -0.26
CA ILE A 252 -11.91 11.22 -0.85
C ILE A 252 -13.10 10.83 0.02
N HIS A 253 -12.96 10.87 1.34
CA HIS A 253 -14.08 10.60 2.24
C HIS A 253 -15.26 11.53 2.00
N VAL A 254 -14.98 12.83 1.91
CA VAL A 254 -16.00 13.87 1.67
C VAL A 254 -16.65 13.67 0.31
N LEU A 255 -15.88 13.44 -0.74
CA LEU A 255 -16.38 13.16 -2.10
C LEU A 255 -17.30 11.93 -2.13
N LEU A 256 -16.87 10.82 -1.53
CA LEU A 256 -17.67 9.59 -1.44
C LEU A 256 -18.98 9.82 -0.69
N LYS A 257 -18.94 10.58 0.40
CA LYS A 257 -20.13 10.91 1.20
C LYS A 257 -21.14 11.77 0.42
N TYR A 258 -20.68 12.70 -0.42
CA TYR A 258 -21.55 13.51 -1.29
C TYR A 258 -22.13 12.68 -2.45
N ASN A 259 -21.31 11.92 -3.17
CA ASN A 259 -21.77 11.11 -4.32
C ASN A 259 -22.78 10.02 -3.91
N LEU A 260 -22.70 9.50 -2.68
CA LEU A 260 -23.70 8.56 -2.15
C LEU A 260 -25.13 9.14 -2.07
N LYS A 261 -25.28 10.47 -2.03
CA LYS A 261 -26.59 11.16 -2.07
C LYS A 261 -27.17 11.18 -3.48
N GLU A 262 -26.35 11.36 -4.51
CA GLU A 262 -26.80 11.50 -5.91
C GLU A 262 -27.20 10.17 -6.57
N ILE A 263 -26.57 9.06 -6.17
CA ILE A 263 -26.90 7.71 -6.67
C ILE A 263 -28.34 7.27 -6.31
N VAL A 264 -29.09 8.05 -5.49
CA VAL A 264 -30.52 7.81 -5.20
C VAL A 264 -31.44 8.20 -6.35
N LEU A 265 -30.99 9.06 -7.28
CA LEU A 265 -31.86 9.66 -8.30
C LEU A 265 -31.83 8.94 -9.66
N LYS A 266 -31.23 7.76 -9.74
CA LYS A 266 -31.23 6.91 -10.94
C LYS A 266 -31.75 5.52 -10.64
#